data_AF-A0A316D9X0-F1
#
_entry.id   AF-A0A316D9X0-F1
#
_cell.length_a   1.000
_cell.length_b   1.000
_cell.length_c   1.000
_cell.angle_alpha   90.00
_cell.angle_beta   90.00
_cell.angle_gamma   90.00
#
_symmetry.space_group_name_H-M   'P 1'
#
loop_
_entity.id
_entity.type
_entity.pdbx_description
1 polymer ?
#
loop_
_entity_poly.entity_id
_entity_poly.type
_entity_poly.pdbx_seq_one_letter_code
_entity_poly.pdbx_strand_id
1 'polypeptide(L)'
;MRHVWIPLFGASMLLLAGCAPQPGTPSGTTGQQQSQTAVSFDDLLTVSRLEMITKASSDLPKNWIWQGQEAKDRAAKVVPVLKSATKLDIKEPVKAPAMLTLIGDTPSGKRIINIFNDRIEYSGTWYQLDGAPDKTYEPIKPE
;
A
#
# COMPACT_ATOMS: atom_id res chain seq x y z
N MET A 1 13.43 32.95 47.88
CA MET A 1 14.65 33.47 47.23
C MET A 1 15.60 32.30 46.98
N ARG A 2 16.42 32.42 45.95
CA ARG A 2 17.21 31.39 45.24
C ARG A 2 18.27 30.71 46.11
N HIS A 3 18.46 29.39 45.96
CA HIS A 3 19.72 28.70 46.25
C HIS A 3 19.95 27.61 45.18
N VAL A 4 20.72 27.94 44.13
CA VAL A 4 22.16 27.68 43.95
C VAL A 4 22.41 26.28 43.36
N TRP A 5 22.83 26.29 42.10
CA TRP A 5 23.34 25.17 41.28
C TRP A 5 24.84 25.03 41.50
N ILE A 6 25.35 23.80 41.56
CA ILE A 6 26.79 23.49 41.38
C ILE A 6 26.91 22.33 40.38
N PRO A 7 27.61 22.50 39.25
CA PRO A 7 27.90 21.43 38.30
C PRO A 7 29.20 20.70 38.67
N LEU A 8 29.28 19.41 38.37
CA LEU A 8 30.54 18.65 38.41
C LEU A 8 30.86 18.13 37.02
N PHE A 9 31.92 18.72 36.46
CA PHE A 9 32.66 18.25 35.29
C PHE A 9 33.35 16.92 35.60
N GLY A 10 33.24 15.96 34.69
CA GLY A 10 34.07 14.76 34.65
C GLY A 10 34.38 14.40 33.22
N ALA A 11 35.55 14.80 32.74
CA ALA A 11 36.02 14.59 31.38
C ALA A 11 36.77 13.25 31.23
N SER A 12 36.49 12.60 30.11
CA SER A 12 37.41 11.90 29.20
C SER A 12 38.38 10.85 29.75
N MET A 13 38.13 9.59 29.37
CA MET A 13 39.22 8.64 29.10
C MET A 13 39.13 8.21 27.63
N LEU A 14 40.04 8.77 26.83
CA LEU A 14 40.38 8.36 25.48
C LEU A 14 41.20 7.07 25.54
N LEU A 15 40.76 6.03 24.80
CA LEU A 15 41.65 5.00 24.29
C LEU A 15 41.39 4.86 22.78
N LEU A 16 42.28 5.50 22.01
CA LEU A 16 42.47 5.32 20.57
C LEU A 16 43.45 4.17 20.33
N ALA A 17 43.11 3.32 19.35
CA ALA A 17 43.94 2.93 18.20
C ALA A 17 43.91 1.42 17.90
N GLY A 18 43.41 1.08 16.70
CA GLY A 18 43.44 -0.26 16.11
C GLY A 18 42.63 -0.40 14.81
N CYS A 19 43.01 0.38 13.78
CA CYS A 19 42.80 0.24 12.33
C CYS A 19 41.56 -0.46 11.69
N ALA A 20 40.70 0.37 11.07
CA ALA A 20 39.99 0.35 9.75
C ALA A 20 39.84 -0.94 8.88
N PRO A 21 38.93 -1.02 7.86
CA PRO A 21 38.04 0.03 7.30
C PRO A 21 36.54 -0.34 7.12
N GLN A 22 35.72 0.69 6.91
CA GLN A 22 34.29 0.66 6.53
C GLN A 22 34.10 0.18 5.06
N PRO A 23 32.94 -0.39 4.69
CA PRO A 23 31.84 0.43 4.16
C PRO A 23 30.45 -0.09 4.62
N GLY A 24 29.60 0.76 5.20
CA GLY A 24 28.61 1.49 4.42
C GLY A 24 27.41 0.61 4.02
N THR A 25 26.36 0.59 4.86
CA THR A 25 24.99 0.33 4.39
C THR A 25 24.02 1.24 5.13
N PRO A 26 23.12 1.94 4.42
CA PRO A 26 22.08 2.72 5.07
C PRO A 26 21.16 1.72 5.79
N SER A 27 20.91 1.94 7.08
CA SER A 27 19.79 1.30 7.74
C SER A 27 18.51 1.89 7.15
N GLY A 28 18.13 1.37 5.98
CA GLY A 28 16.80 1.48 5.47
C GLY A 28 15.87 0.91 6.53
N THR A 29 14.85 1.70 6.86
CA THR A 29 13.67 1.26 7.58
C THR A 29 13.27 -0.12 7.07
N THR A 30 13.55 -1.15 7.88
CA THR A 30 13.03 -2.49 7.68
C THR A 30 11.52 -2.34 7.72
N GLY A 31 10.90 -2.33 6.54
CA GLY A 31 9.46 -2.41 6.40
C GLY A 31 9.01 -3.57 7.26
N GLN A 32 8.16 -3.28 8.25
CA GLN A 32 7.54 -4.31 9.05
C GLN A 32 6.93 -5.33 8.08
N GLN A 33 7.50 -6.52 8.06
CA GLN A 33 6.94 -7.67 7.37
C GLN A 33 5.71 -8.06 8.17
N GLN A 34 4.62 -7.33 7.91
CA GLN A 34 3.33 -7.53 8.53
C GLN A 34 2.87 -8.91 8.07
N SER A 35 2.81 -9.87 9.01
CA SER A 35 2.34 -11.23 8.79
C SER A 35 1.07 -11.17 7.95
N GLN A 36 1.18 -11.62 6.70
CA GLN A 36 0.12 -11.53 5.71
C GLN A 36 -0.94 -12.57 6.08
N THR A 37 -1.92 -12.15 6.88
CA THR A 37 -3.24 -12.78 6.83
C THR A 37 -3.65 -12.82 5.37
N ALA A 38 -4.08 -13.98 4.86
CA ALA A 38 -4.51 -14.13 3.48
C ALA A 38 -5.53 -13.04 3.15
N VAL A 39 -5.13 -12.10 2.31
CA VAL A 39 -5.88 -10.87 2.06
C VAL A 39 -7.01 -11.21 1.09
N SER A 40 -8.26 -11.13 1.55
CA SER A 40 -9.44 -11.40 0.72
C SER A 40 -10.15 -10.10 0.34
N PHE A 41 -10.86 -10.12 -0.80
CA PHE A 41 -11.78 -9.03 -1.12
C PHE A 41 -12.95 -8.96 -0.12
N ASP A 42 -13.28 -10.06 0.56
CA ASP A 42 -14.32 -10.09 1.60
C ASP A 42 -13.98 -9.23 2.82
N ASP A 43 -12.71 -8.93 3.06
CA ASP A 43 -12.30 -8.04 4.13
C ASP A 43 -12.98 -6.67 4.01
N LEU A 44 -13.26 -6.24 2.78
CA LEU A 44 -13.94 -4.97 2.48
C LEU A 44 -15.38 -4.94 3.01
N LEU A 45 -16.04 -6.09 3.21
CA LEU A 45 -17.39 -6.13 3.77
C LEU A 45 -17.44 -5.71 5.25
N THR A 46 -16.28 -5.67 5.90
CA THR A 46 -16.13 -5.29 7.31
C THR A 46 -15.64 -3.86 7.50
N VAL A 47 -15.57 -3.05 6.44
CA VAL A 47 -15.00 -1.70 6.51
C VAL A 47 -15.77 -0.78 7.46
N SER A 48 -15.03 0.06 8.17
CA SER A 48 -15.57 1.20 8.94
C SER A 48 -15.54 2.49 8.13
N ARG A 49 -14.63 2.59 7.15
CA ARG A 49 -14.50 3.68 6.20
C ARG A 49 -14.09 3.12 4.84
N LEU A 50 -14.68 3.67 3.78
CA LEU A 50 -14.31 3.40 2.40
C LEU A 50 -14.04 4.73 1.70
N GLU A 51 -12.90 4.83 1.06
CA GLU A 51 -12.47 5.98 0.28
C GLU A 51 -12.23 5.57 -1.16
N MET A 52 -12.64 6.41 -2.10
CA MET A 52 -12.48 6.20 -3.53
C MET A 52 -11.82 7.43 -4.15
N ILE A 53 -10.65 7.24 -4.75
CA ILE A 53 -9.82 8.30 -5.30
C ILE A 53 -9.71 8.10 -6.80
N THR A 54 -10.08 9.10 -7.60
CA THR A 54 -9.91 9.06 -9.06
C THR A 54 -8.53 9.58 -9.47
N LYS A 55 -8.05 9.16 -10.65
CA LYS A 55 -6.84 9.73 -11.25
C LYS A 55 -6.91 11.26 -11.35
N ALA A 56 -5.76 11.92 -11.22
CA ALA A 56 -5.66 13.38 -11.23
C ALA A 56 -6.21 14.04 -12.51
N SER A 57 -6.25 13.34 -13.64
CA SER A 57 -6.83 13.84 -14.90
C SER A 57 -8.31 13.49 -15.12
N SER A 58 -8.98 12.87 -14.14
CA SER A 58 -10.41 12.54 -14.23
C SER A 58 -11.28 13.79 -14.08
N ASP A 59 -12.35 13.89 -14.88
CA ASP A 59 -13.41 14.91 -14.76
C ASP A 59 -14.38 14.63 -13.59
N LEU A 60 -14.28 13.43 -12.99
CA LEU A 60 -15.05 13.08 -11.81
C LEU A 60 -14.45 13.70 -10.54
N PRO A 61 -15.24 13.85 -9.45
CA PRO A 61 -14.72 14.21 -8.14
C PRO A 61 -13.46 13.39 -7.77
N LYS A 62 -12.47 14.08 -7.21
CA LYS A 62 -11.16 13.47 -6.90
C LYS A 62 -11.24 12.44 -5.78
N ASN A 63 -12.16 12.64 -4.84
CA ASN A 63 -12.27 11.84 -3.63
C ASN A 63 -13.72 11.71 -3.18
N TRP A 64 -14.17 10.49 -2.90
CA TRP A 64 -15.38 10.20 -2.13
C TRP A 64 -15.02 9.40 -0.89
N ILE A 65 -15.62 9.77 0.24
CA ILE A 65 -15.40 9.12 1.52
C ILE A 65 -16.76 8.74 2.11
N TRP A 66 -16.92 7.46 2.43
CA TRP A 66 -18.08 6.91 3.11
C TRP A 66 -17.65 6.30 4.46
N GLN A 67 -18.55 6.32 5.44
CA GLN A 67 -18.27 5.83 6.79
C GLN A 67 -19.42 4.97 7.32
N GLY A 68 -19.12 4.09 8.27
CA GLY A 68 -20.11 3.27 8.97
C GLY A 68 -20.90 2.36 8.02
N GLN A 69 -22.22 2.37 8.15
CA GLN A 69 -23.09 1.52 7.33
C GLN A 69 -23.00 1.87 5.84
N GLU A 70 -22.90 3.15 5.48
CA GLU A 70 -22.79 3.55 4.08
C GLU A 70 -21.51 2.98 3.44
N ALA A 71 -20.39 2.96 4.17
CA ALA A 71 -19.16 2.34 3.68
C ALA A 71 -19.34 0.85 3.37
N LYS A 72 -20.05 0.13 4.24
CA LYS A 72 -20.36 -1.29 4.05
C LYS A 72 -21.30 -1.51 2.87
N ASP A 73 -22.32 -0.68 2.71
CA ASP A 73 -23.26 -0.77 1.60
C ASP A 73 -22.57 -0.51 0.26
N ARG A 74 -21.61 0.43 0.23
CA ARG A 74 -20.76 0.68 -0.95
C ARG A 74 -19.82 -0.49 -1.22
N ALA A 75 -19.15 -1.01 -0.19
CA ALA A 75 -18.27 -2.17 -0.32
C ALA A 75 -19.04 -3.40 -0.84
N ALA A 76 -20.25 -3.66 -0.34
CA ALA A 76 -21.10 -4.76 -0.77
C ALA A 76 -21.47 -4.72 -2.26
N LYS A 77 -21.51 -3.52 -2.86
CA LYS A 77 -21.72 -3.37 -4.32
C LYS A 77 -20.46 -3.61 -5.13
N VAL A 78 -19.29 -3.29 -4.57
CA VAL A 78 -18.00 -3.36 -5.28
C VAL A 78 -17.36 -4.74 -5.16
N VAL A 79 -17.47 -5.39 -4.00
CA VAL A 79 -16.85 -6.71 -3.74
C VAL A 79 -17.21 -7.77 -4.79
N PRO A 80 -18.46 -7.91 -5.26
CA PRO A 80 -18.79 -8.86 -6.33
C PRO A 80 -18.00 -8.63 -7.61
N VAL A 81 -17.80 -7.36 -8.00
CA VAL A 81 -17.01 -6.98 -9.19
C VAL A 81 -15.54 -7.31 -9.01
N LEU A 82 -14.99 -7.12 -7.81
CA LEU A 82 -13.60 -7.50 -7.51
C LEU A 82 -13.43 -9.02 -7.52
N LYS A 83 -14.44 -9.76 -7.04
CA LYS A 83 -14.43 -11.23 -7.00
C LYS A 83 -14.61 -11.90 -8.36
N SER A 84 -15.23 -11.24 -9.34
CA SER A 84 -15.28 -11.76 -10.71
C SER A 84 -13.95 -11.63 -11.44
N ALA A 85 -13.01 -10.85 -10.90
CA ALA A 85 -11.70 -10.68 -11.50
C ALA A 85 -10.87 -11.97 -11.40
N THR A 86 -10.25 -12.36 -12.52
CA THR A 86 -9.44 -13.58 -12.60
C THR A 86 -8.01 -13.28 -12.19
N LYS A 87 -7.46 -14.06 -11.26
CA LYS A 87 -6.07 -13.88 -10.82
C LYS A 87 -5.09 -14.05 -12.00
N LEU A 88 -4.16 -13.10 -12.14
CA LEU A 88 -3.11 -13.11 -13.15
C LEU A 88 -1.79 -13.56 -12.52
N ASP A 89 -1.02 -14.35 -13.28
CA ASP A 89 0.37 -14.72 -12.92
C ASP A 89 1.35 -13.84 -13.70
N ILE A 90 1.49 -12.58 -13.27
CA ILE A 90 2.39 -11.60 -13.87
C ILE A 90 3.42 -11.18 -12.84
N LYS A 91 4.71 -11.30 -13.18
CA LYS A 91 5.83 -10.94 -12.29
C LYS A 91 5.96 -9.43 -12.12
N GLU A 92 5.86 -8.66 -13.21
CA GLU A 92 5.92 -7.20 -13.19
C GLU A 92 5.12 -6.62 -14.37
N PRO A 93 3.88 -6.15 -14.16
CA PRO A 93 3.17 -5.46 -15.21
C PRO A 93 3.69 -4.02 -15.38
N VAL A 94 3.62 -3.52 -16.62
CA VAL A 94 3.85 -2.11 -16.91
C VAL A 94 2.87 -1.27 -16.07
N LYS A 95 3.40 -0.38 -15.22
CA LYS A 95 2.60 0.41 -14.29
C LYS A 95 2.13 1.70 -14.97
N ALA A 96 0.88 1.69 -15.45
CA ALA A 96 0.14 2.92 -15.73
C ALA A 96 -0.34 3.54 -14.40
N PRO A 97 -0.71 4.82 -14.33
CA PRO A 97 -1.42 5.36 -13.16
C PRO A 97 -2.78 4.67 -13.01
N ALA A 98 -3.16 4.34 -11.77
CA ALA A 98 -4.48 3.79 -11.47
C ALA A 98 -5.57 4.79 -11.89
N MET A 99 -6.65 4.29 -12.49
CA MET A 99 -7.83 5.11 -12.80
C MET A 99 -8.61 5.44 -11.53
N LEU A 100 -8.64 4.47 -10.63
CA LEU A 100 -9.33 4.53 -9.35
C LEU A 100 -8.52 3.79 -8.29
N THR A 101 -8.43 4.36 -7.09
CA THR A 101 -7.88 3.69 -5.91
C THR A 101 -8.98 3.60 -4.86
N LEU A 102 -9.24 2.38 -4.36
CA LEU A 102 -10.10 2.16 -3.20
C LEU A 102 -9.24 1.96 -1.96
N ILE A 103 -9.60 2.64 -0.87
CA ILE A 103 -8.95 2.50 0.42
C ILE A 103 -10.02 2.16 1.46
N GLY A 104 -9.98 0.93 1.96
CA GLY A 104 -10.87 0.44 3.01
C GLY A 104 -10.17 0.32 4.35
N ASP A 105 -10.72 0.92 5.39
CA ASP A 105 -10.29 0.69 6.78
C ASP A 105 -11.03 -0.53 7.35
N THR A 106 -10.32 -1.65 7.52
CA THR A 106 -10.88 -2.90 8.08
C THR A 106 -10.30 -3.18 9.47
N PRO A 107 -10.91 -4.06 10.29
CA PRO A 107 -10.34 -4.49 11.56
C PRO A 107 -8.94 -5.11 11.42
N SER A 108 -8.67 -5.72 10.27
CA SER A 108 -7.38 -6.32 9.92
C SER A 108 -6.40 -5.36 9.24
N GLY A 109 -6.69 -4.05 9.27
CA GLY A 109 -5.85 -3.00 8.69
C GLY A 109 -6.38 -2.43 7.37
N LYS A 110 -5.60 -1.51 6.79
CA LYS A 110 -5.97 -0.86 5.53
C LYS A 110 -5.93 -1.84 4.37
N ARG A 111 -6.90 -1.75 3.47
CA ARG A 111 -6.96 -2.46 2.18
C ARG A 111 -6.88 -1.42 1.08
N ILE A 112 -5.85 -1.52 0.24
CA ILE A 112 -5.62 -0.61 -0.88
C ILE A 112 -5.76 -1.41 -2.16
N ILE A 113 -6.64 -0.97 -3.04
CA ILE A 113 -6.96 -1.64 -4.29
C ILE A 113 -6.80 -0.61 -5.40
N ASN A 114 -5.85 -0.86 -6.30
CA ASN A 114 -5.64 -0.03 -7.47
C ASN A 114 -6.39 -0.65 -8.64
N ILE A 115 -7.24 0.14 -9.29
CA ILE A 115 -8.06 -0.27 -10.42
C ILE A 115 -7.57 0.49 -11.65
N PHE A 116 -7.24 -0.29 -12.67
CA PHE A 116 -6.79 0.14 -13.98
C PHE A 116 -7.89 -0.13 -15.00
N ASN A 117 -7.65 0.19 -16.27
CA ASN A 117 -8.65 0.04 -17.32
C ASN A 117 -9.05 -1.43 -17.57
N ASP A 118 -8.14 -2.37 -17.34
CA ASP A 118 -8.25 -3.78 -17.67
C ASP A 118 -7.96 -4.73 -16.48
N ARG A 119 -7.44 -4.19 -15.37
CA ARG A 119 -6.93 -5.00 -14.26
C ARG A 119 -7.06 -4.31 -12.90
N ILE A 120 -6.83 -5.10 -11.87
CA ILE A 120 -6.78 -4.70 -10.46
C ILE A 120 -5.45 -5.16 -9.86
N GLU A 121 -4.86 -4.33 -9.01
CA GLU A 121 -3.80 -4.72 -8.08
C GLU A 121 -4.34 -4.69 -6.66
N TYR A 122 -4.19 -5.79 -5.94
CA TYR A 122 -4.54 -5.90 -4.52
C TYR A 122 -3.44 -6.63 -3.75
N SER A 123 -2.81 -5.92 -2.82
CA SER A 123 -1.71 -6.46 -2.00
C SER A 123 -0.58 -7.10 -2.83
N GLY A 124 -0.21 -6.46 -3.95
CA GLY A 124 0.81 -6.95 -4.88
C GLY A 124 0.37 -8.11 -5.78
N THR A 125 -0.87 -8.60 -5.64
CA THR A 125 -1.45 -9.60 -6.55
C THR A 125 -2.26 -8.91 -7.64
N TRP A 126 -2.13 -9.38 -8.88
CA TRP A 126 -2.81 -8.84 -10.05
C TRP A 126 -4.02 -9.68 -10.45
N TYR A 127 -5.08 -9.02 -10.91
CA TYR A 127 -6.33 -9.65 -11.35
C TYR A 127 -6.82 -8.97 -12.63
N GLN A 128 -7.27 -9.75 -13.62
CA GLN A 128 -7.93 -9.26 -14.83
C GLN A 128 -9.40 -9.01 -14.53
N LEU A 129 -9.93 -7.84 -14.88
CA LEU A 129 -11.38 -7.58 -14.79
C LEU A 129 -12.14 -8.40 -15.85
N ASP A 130 -13.31 -8.92 -15.47
CA ASP A 130 -14.20 -9.63 -16.39
C ASP A 130 -14.65 -8.70 -17.54
N GLY A 131 -14.55 -9.16 -18.79
CA GLY A 131 -14.85 -8.37 -19.99
C GLY A 131 -13.78 -7.36 -20.44
N ALA A 132 -12.60 -7.33 -19.82
CA ALA A 132 -11.46 -6.55 -20.32
C ALA A 132 -10.94 -7.14 -21.65
N PRO A 133 -10.53 -6.31 -22.64
CA PRO A 133 -10.06 -6.82 -23.92
C PRO A 133 -8.82 -7.72 -23.77
N ASP A 134 -8.79 -8.83 -24.50
CA ASP A 134 -7.65 -9.78 -24.56
C ASP A 134 -6.42 -9.16 -25.28
N LYS A 135 -5.78 -8.13 -24.72
CA LYS A 135 -4.49 -7.55 -25.17
C LYS A 135 -3.82 -6.90 -23.97
N THR A 136 -2.55 -7.08 -23.62
CA THR A 136 -1.32 -7.50 -24.31
C THR A 136 -0.33 -7.83 -23.19
N TYR A 137 -0.11 -9.10 -22.89
CA TYR A 137 0.89 -9.53 -21.89
C TYR A 137 1.86 -10.53 -22.51
N GLU A 138 2.29 -10.26 -23.75
CA GLU A 138 3.51 -10.90 -24.21
C GLU A 138 4.66 -10.47 -23.30
N PRO A 139 5.51 -11.40 -22.84
CA PRO A 139 6.73 -11.05 -22.13
C PRO A 139 7.52 -10.11 -23.04
N ILE A 140 7.95 -8.97 -22.49
CA ILE A 140 8.92 -8.10 -23.16
C ILE A 140 10.16 -8.98 -23.40
N LYS A 141 10.38 -9.42 -24.64
CA LYS A 141 11.64 -10.05 -25.01
C LYS A 141 12.72 -8.98 -24.81
N PRO A 142 13.79 -9.27 -24.06
CA PRO A 142 14.95 -8.39 -24.06
C PRO A 142 15.51 -8.33 -25.49
N GLU A 143 15.81 -7.13 -25.96
CA GLU A 143 16.65 -6.91 -27.16
C GLU A 143 18.07 -7.43 -26.92
#